data_AF-A0A2V9FRD2-F1
#
_entry.id   AF-A0A2V9FRD2-F1
#
_cell.length_a   1.000
_cell.length_b   1.000
_cell.length_c   1.000
_cell.angle_alpha   90.00
_cell.angle_beta   90.00
_cell.angle_gamma   90.00
#
_symmetry.space_group_name_H-M   'P 1'
#
loop_
_entity.id
_entity.type
_entity.pdbx_description
1 polymer ?
#
loop_
_entity_poly.entity_id
_entity_poly.type
_entity_poly.pdbx_seq_one_letter_code
_entity_poly.pdbx_strand_id
1 'polypeptide(L)'
;SKHEFPPLSTETTDENKPIRLSYGLAWGLYWTPYGKAFFKEGHDDGWRNYTVCFDDAKIGMVIMTNSSNGEGIYKELLETLLKNTYTPIEWEGFTPYNAPR
;
A
#
# COMPACT_ATOMS: atom_id res chain seq x y z
N SER A 1 1.13 11.24 -9.12
CA SER A 1 -0.34 11.03 -9.23
C SER A 1 -0.93 11.00 -7.83
N LYS A 2 -2.20 11.38 -7.68
CA LYS A 2 -2.94 11.27 -6.42
C LYS A 2 -3.20 9.82 -6.00
N HIS A 3 -3.46 8.95 -6.97
CA HIS A 3 -3.66 7.51 -6.76
C HIS A 3 -2.84 6.67 -7.75
N GLU A 4 -2.68 5.37 -7.50
CA GLU A 4 -1.90 4.45 -8.35
C GLU A 4 -2.38 4.41 -9.80
N PHE A 5 -3.69 4.32 -9.99
CA PHE A 5 -4.33 4.32 -11.30
C PHE A 5 -5.15 5.60 -11.44
N PRO A 6 -4.51 6.74 -11.77
CA PRO A 6 -5.25 7.98 -11.94
C PRO A 6 -6.27 7.83 -13.06
N PRO A 7 -7.46 8.46 -12.92
CA PRO A 7 -8.34 8.67 -14.07
C PRO A 7 -7.61 9.54 -15.12
N LEU A 8 -8.28 9.91 -16.21
CA LEU A 8 -7.76 10.86 -17.22
C LEU A 8 -7.50 12.29 -16.67
N SER A 9 -7.51 12.46 -15.35
CA SER A 9 -7.16 13.70 -14.65
C SER A 9 -5.67 13.98 -14.72
N THR A 10 -5.33 15.26 -14.84
CA THR A 10 -3.96 15.77 -14.77
C THR A 10 -3.56 16.21 -13.35
N GLU A 11 -4.39 15.90 -12.35
CA GLU A 11 -4.10 16.23 -10.95
C GLU A 11 -2.81 15.54 -10.48
N THR A 12 -1.93 16.34 -9.88
CA THR A 12 -0.68 15.88 -9.30
C THR A 12 -0.65 16.24 -7.81
N THR A 13 0.11 15.48 -7.04
CA THR A 13 0.32 15.73 -5.62
C THR A 13 1.76 15.45 -5.27
N ASP A 14 2.22 16.10 -4.21
CA ASP A 14 3.53 15.96 -3.61
C ASP A 14 3.50 15.14 -2.31
N GLU A 15 2.31 14.71 -1.86
CA GLU A 15 2.09 14.01 -0.59
C GLU A 15 3.02 12.81 -0.37
N ASN A 16 3.31 12.04 -1.43
CA ASN A 16 4.14 10.83 -1.34
C ASN A 16 5.62 11.06 -1.70
N LYS A 17 6.03 12.30 -1.99
CA LYS A 17 7.46 12.64 -2.21
C LYS A 17 8.36 12.31 -1.01
N PRO A 18 7.96 12.53 0.26
CA PRO A 18 8.81 12.23 1.41
C PRO A 18 9.23 10.76 1.52
N ILE A 19 8.36 9.83 1.09
CA ILE A 19 8.67 8.39 1.06
C ILE A 19 9.24 7.94 -0.30
N ARG A 20 9.50 8.88 -1.22
CA ARG A 20 10.03 8.60 -2.57
C ARG A 20 9.22 7.54 -3.31
N LEU A 21 7.89 7.58 -3.16
CA LEU A 21 7.00 6.60 -3.78
C LEU A 21 7.25 6.55 -5.28
N SER A 22 7.49 5.35 -5.79
CA SER A 22 7.75 5.09 -7.20
C SER A 22 7.24 3.71 -7.60
N TYR A 23 7.03 3.52 -8.89
CA TYR A 23 6.51 2.25 -9.42
C TYR A 23 7.21 1.93 -10.74
N GLY A 24 7.58 0.68 -10.94
CA GLY A 24 8.26 0.21 -12.16
C GLY A 24 8.41 -1.31 -12.16
N LEU A 25 8.69 -1.92 -13.31
CA LEU A 25 8.83 -3.39 -13.46
C LEU A 25 7.77 -4.22 -12.68
N ALA A 26 6.53 -3.73 -12.66
CA ALA A 26 5.40 -4.32 -11.92
C ALA A 26 5.57 -4.42 -10.38
N TRP A 27 6.35 -3.52 -9.76
CA TRP A 27 6.48 -3.38 -8.32
C TRP A 27 6.41 -1.91 -7.89
N GLY A 28 5.73 -1.67 -6.77
CA GLY A 28 5.78 -0.40 -6.06
C GLY A 28 6.94 -0.37 -5.09
N LEU A 29 7.56 0.81 -4.94
CA LEU A 29 8.68 1.05 -4.03
C LEU A 29 8.41 2.31 -3.21
N TYR A 30 8.71 2.24 -1.91
CA TYR A 30 8.80 3.41 -1.05
C TYR A 30 9.96 3.26 -0.04
N TRP A 31 10.38 4.38 0.52
CA TRP A 31 11.52 4.49 1.42
C TRP A 31 11.05 4.97 2.78
N THR A 32 11.57 4.32 3.82
CA THR A 32 11.29 4.63 5.22
C THR A 32 12.62 4.82 5.96
N PRO A 33 12.59 5.35 7.20
CA PRO A 33 13.76 5.32 8.08
C PRO A 33 14.30 3.91 8.37
N TYR A 34 13.50 2.87 8.14
CA TYR A 34 13.87 1.47 8.37
C TYR A 34 14.36 0.75 7.10
N GLY A 35 14.49 1.48 6.00
CA GLY A 35 14.97 0.94 4.72
C GLY A 35 13.93 1.02 3.60
N LYS A 36 14.35 0.49 2.45
CA LYS A 36 13.55 0.40 1.22
C LYS A 36 12.52 -0.73 1.34
N ALA A 37 11.27 -0.42 1.02
CA ALA A 37 10.20 -1.39 0.86
C ALA A 37 9.87 -1.61 -0.61
N PHE A 38 9.52 -2.84 -0.95
CA PHE A 38 8.90 -3.19 -2.23
C PHE A 38 7.56 -3.87 -1.97
N PHE A 39 6.55 -3.51 -2.74
CA PHE A 39 5.19 -3.98 -2.52
C PHE A 39 4.46 -4.26 -3.82
N LYS A 40 3.43 -5.11 -3.70
CA LYS A 40 2.47 -5.36 -4.77
C LYS A 40 1.11 -5.67 -4.20
N GLU A 41 0.11 -5.11 -4.85
CA GLU A 41 -1.31 -5.25 -4.56
C GLU A 41 -2.01 -5.98 -5.70
N GLY A 42 -3.19 -6.50 -5.40
CA GLY A 42 -4.05 -7.10 -6.40
C GLY A 42 -5.49 -7.16 -5.96
N HIS A 43 -6.37 -7.00 -6.93
CA HIS A 43 -7.81 -6.86 -6.75
C HIS A 43 -8.50 -7.61 -7.87
N ASP A 44 -9.43 -8.50 -7.51
CA ASP A 44 -10.40 -9.12 -8.43
C ASP A 44 -11.74 -9.30 -7.69
N ASP A 45 -12.83 -9.63 -8.38
CA ASP A 45 -14.15 -9.76 -7.75
C ASP A 45 -14.13 -10.79 -6.61
N GLY A 46 -14.35 -10.31 -5.37
CA GLY A 46 -14.31 -11.14 -4.16
C GLY A 46 -12.91 -11.49 -3.66
N TRP A 47 -11.81 -11.05 -4.31
CA TRP A 47 -10.45 -11.36 -3.90
C TRP A 47 -9.60 -10.11 -3.75
N ARG A 48 -8.82 -10.05 -2.66
CA ARG A 48 -7.82 -8.99 -2.46
C ARG A 48 -6.51 -9.59 -2.00
N ASN A 49 -5.41 -8.98 -2.42
CA ASN A 49 -4.10 -9.29 -1.86
C ASN A 49 -3.23 -8.04 -1.74
N TYR A 50 -2.34 -8.07 -0.76
CA TYR A 50 -1.29 -7.07 -0.60
C TYR A 50 -0.04 -7.76 -0.07
N THR A 51 1.09 -7.45 -0.68
CA THR A 51 2.41 -7.94 -0.28
C THR A 51 3.33 -6.75 -0.08
N VAL A 52 4.10 -6.75 1.00
CA VAL A 52 5.18 -5.79 1.20
C VAL A 52 6.35 -6.41 1.93
N CYS A 53 7.56 -6.06 1.51
CA CYS A 53 8.80 -6.57 2.07
C CYS A 53 9.81 -5.44 2.26
N PHE A 54 10.55 -5.49 3.37
CA PHE A 54 11.65 -4.58 3.69
C PHE A 54 12.98 -5.29 3.46
N ASP A 55 13.79 -4.75 2.55
CA ASP A 55 15.05 -5.38 2.14
C ASP A 55 16.07 -5.44 3.29
N ASP A 56 16.25 -4.35 4.02
CA ASP A 56 17.27 -4.27 5.07
C ASP A 56 16.94 -5.18 6.26
N ALA A 57 15.67 -5.17 6.71
CA ALA A 57 15.19 -5.96 7.83
C ALA A 57 14.89 -7.44 7.48
N LYS A 58 14.91 -7.81 6.20
CA LYS A 58 14.60 -9.17 5.70
C LYS A 58 13.27 -9.71 6.22
N ILE A 59 12.27 -8.84 6.31
CA ILE A 59 10.92 -9.15 6.78
C ILE A 59 9.89 -8.72 5.74
N GLY A 60 8.79 -9.47 5.66
CA GLY A 60 7.67 -9.12 4.79
C GLY A 60 6.35 -9.66 5.30
N MET A 61 5.28 -9.16 4.70
CA MET A 61 3.92 -9.57 4.98
C MET A 61 3.18 -9.80 3.66
N VAL A 62 2.44 -10.89 3.60
CA VAL A 62 1.47 -11.19 2.55
C VAL A 62 0.10 -11.30 3.21
N ILE A 63 -0.85 -10.52 2.71
CA ILE A 63 -2.25 -10.54 3.13
C ILE A 63 -3.05 -11.03 1.94
N MET A 64 -3.89 -12.04 2.14
CA MET A 64 -4.79 -12.57 1.13
C MET A 64 -6.19 -12.69 1.73
N THR A 65 -7.20 -12.18 1.04
CA THR A 65 -8.59 -12.25 1.48
C THR A 65 -9.49 -12.73 0.34
N ASN A 66 -10.59 -13.38 0.73
CA ASN A 66 -11.68 -13.83 -0.14
C ASN A 66 -12.96 -12.99 0.07
N SER A 67 -12.78 -11.69 0.31
CA SER A 67 -13.87 -10.72 0.39
C SER A 67 -13.44 -9.40 -0.23
N SER A 68 -14.37 -8.76 -0.95
CA SER A 68 -14.19 -7.40 -1.49
C SER A 68 -13.97 -6.34 -0.39
N ASN A 69 -14.31 -6.65 0.86
CA ASN A 69 -14.06 -5.78 2.02
C ASN A 69 -12.65 -5.96 2.61
N GLY A 70 -11.82 -6.83 2.02
CA GLY A 70 -10.53 -7.24 2.58
C GLY A 70 -9.52 -6.11 2.76
N GLU A 71 -9.52 -5.11 1.89
CA GLU A 71 -8.60 -3.96 1.99
C GLU A 71 -8.76 -3.18 3.31
N GLY A 72 -9.94 -3.28 3.95
CA GLY A 72 -10.22 -2.58 5.20
C GLY A 72 -9.32 -2.95 6.37
N ILE A 73 -8.75 -4.16 6.40
CA ILE A 73 -7.87 -4.61 7.49
C ILE A 73 -6.38 -4.31 7.23
N TYR A 74 -6.00 -3.86 6.03
CA TYR A 74 -4.60 -3.76 5.64
C TYR A 74 -3.80 -2.81 6.53
N LYS A 75 -4.31 -1.59 6.74
CA LYS A 75 -3.65 -0.58 7.58
C LYS A 75 -3.35 -1.12 8.99
N GLU A 76 -4.35 -1.68 9.65
CA GLU A 76 -4.22 -2.19 11.02
C GLU A 76 -3.18 -3.33 11.11
N LEU A 77 -3.20 -4.28 10.17
CA LEU A 77 -2.25 -5.39 10.14
C LEU A 77 -0.81 -4.91 9.88
N LEU A 78 -0.63 -4.01 8.91
CA LEU A 78 0.68 -3.45 8.56
C LEU A 78 1.29 -2.65 9.72
N GLU A 79 0.50 -1.79 10.35
CA GLU A 79 0.95 -0.95 11.46
C GLU A 79 1.17 -1.78 12.74
N THR A 80 0.32 -2.77 13.01
CA THR A 80 0.37 -3.54 14.26
C THR A 80 1.43 -4.64 14.23
N LEU A 81 1.47 -5.43 13.15
CA LEU A 81 2.32 -6.62 13.08
C LEU A 81 3.67 -6.34 12.41
N LEU A 82 3.67 -5.56 11.31
CA LEU A 82 4.91 -5.21 10.59
C LEU A 82 5.55 -3.91 11.09
N LYS A 83 4.86 -3.15 11.96
CA LYS A 83 5.26 -1.80 12.41
C LYS A 83 5.49 -0.84 11.26
N ASN A 84 4.77 -1.04 10.16
CA ASN A 84 4.90 -0.26 8.95
C ASN A 84 3.76 0.75 8.86
N THR A 85 4.07 2.00 9.24
CA THR A 85 3.17 3.16 9.14
C THR A 85 3.39 3.96 7.85
N TYR A 86 4.18 3.44 6.90
CA TYR A 86 4.61 4.16 5.69
C TYR A 86 3.98 3.63 4.40
N THR A 87 3.25 2.50 4.44
CA THR A 87 2.45 2.07 3.29
C THR A 87 1.54 3.22 2.87
N PRO A 88 1.50 3.59 1.58
CA PRO A 88 0.75 4.74 1.11
C PRO A 88 -0.75 4.45 0.97
N ILE A 89 -1.42 4.17 2.10
CA ILE A 89 -2.83 3.71 2.19
C ILE A 89 -3.78 4.55 1.32
N GLU A 90 -3.66 5.88 1.34
CA GLU A 90 -4.52 6.78 0.56
C GLU A 90 -4.25 6.72 -0.96
N TRP A 91 -2.98 6.58 -1.33
CA TRP A 91 -2.59 6.49 -2.74
C TRP A 91 -3.09 5.18 -3.38
N GLU A 92 -3.08 4.10 -2.60
CA GLU A 92 -3.67 2.80 -2.95
C GLU A 92 -5.21 2.83 -3.00
N GLY A 93 -5.83 3.80 -2.31
CA GLY A 93 -7.29 3.82 -2.13
C GLY A 93 -7.80 2.79 -1.11
N PHE A 94 -6.93 2.26 -0.24
CA PHE A 94 -7.34 1.34 0.81
C PHE A 94 -8.10 2.10 1.90
N THR A 95 -9.39 1.82 2.06
CA THR A 95 -10.24 2.46 3.07
C THR A 95 -10.24 1.63 4.36
N PRO A 96 -9.66 2.11 5.48
CA PRO A 96 -9.66 1.36 6.74
C PRO A 96 -11.06 1.02 7.24
N TYR A 97 -11.23 -0.14 7.88
CA TYR A 97 -12.54 -0.62 8.36
C TYR A 97 -13.21 0.29 9.40
N ASN A 98 -12.44 1.15 10.06
CA ASN A 98 -12.87 2.10 11.08
C ASN A 98 -12.94 3.55 10.56
N ALA A 99 -12.76 3.78 9.27
CA ALA A 99 -12.94 5.10 8.68
C ALA A 99 -14.42 5.55 8.80
N PRO A 100 -14.67 6.86 8.98
CA PRO A 100 -16.03 7.40 8.93
C PRO A 100 -16.71 7.04 7.60
N ARG A 101 -17.98 6.67 7.65
CA ARG A 101 -18.82 6.45 6.46
C ARG A 101 -19.40 7.75 5.95
#